data_AF-A0A508A9P6-F1
#
_entry.id   AF-A0A508A9P6-F1
#
_cell.length_a   1.000
_cell.length_b   1.000
_cell.length_c   1.000
_cell.angle_alpha   90.00
_cell.angle_beta   90.00
_cell.angle_gamma   90.00
#
_symmetry.space_group_name_H-M   'P 1'
#
loop_
_entity.id
_entity.type
_entity.pdbx_description
1 polymer ?
#
loop_
_entity_poly.entity_id
_entity_poly.type
_entity_poly.pdbx_seq_one_letter_code
_entity_poly.pdbx_strand_id
1 'polypeptide(L)'
;MPNAIQAKQRIYLEVAKAKKEDLNKWKRGVSIELRAGETIGSLAKKAYEFRVRLAASFLKDARREASRAKPCYRIVIGRGYYAMYHAVRALVYLRHGGDDHESHSTVARNLPDDFPDRADWINRFGNARLDRNRADYDPFPLRDASYKAAALRVLSDASELSDVIMAYLQSKGVTI
;
A
#
# COMPACT_ATOMS: atom_id res chain seq x y z
N MET A 1 10.31 -28.81 -8.36
CA MET A 1 10.69 -27.58 -9.10
C MET A 1 9.50 -26.60 -9.05
N PRO A 2 9.70 -25.29 -8.91
CA PRO A 2 8.59 -24.33 -8.99
C PRO A 2 7.91 -24.46 -10.36
N ASN A 3 6.57 -24.41 -10.40
CA ASN A 3 5.88 -24.36 -11.69
C ASN A 3 6.09 -22.98 -12.36
N ALA A 4 5.81 -22.87 -13.66
CA ALA A 4 6.05 -21.63 -14.42
C ALA A 4 5.34 -20.40 -13.82
N ILE A 5 4.17 -20.60 -13.19
CA ILE A 5 3.41 -19.54 -12.52
C ILE A 5 4.18 -19.02 -11.29
N GLN A 6 4.68 -19.92 -10.44
CA GLN A 6 5.45 -19.57 -9.26
C GLN A 6 6.76 -18.87 -9.61
N ALA A 7 7.42 -19.28 -10.71
CA ALA A 7 8.61 -18.61 -11.21
C ALA A 7 8.32 -17.15 -11.61
N LYS A 8 7.22 -16.92 -12.34
CA LYS A 8 6.81 -15.56 -12.75
C LYS A 8 6.41 -14.68 -11.56
N GLN A 9 5.73 -15.26 -10.57
CA GLN A 9 5.37 -14.55 -9.33
C GLN A 9 6.61 -14.12 -8.53
N ARG A 10 7.68 -14.92 -8.51
CA ARG A 10 8.95 -14.52 -7.88
C ARG A 10 9.57 -13.30 -8.56
N ILE A 11 9.56 -13.24 -9.89
CA ILE A 11 10.05 -12.09 -10.65
C ILE A 11 9.23 -10.83 -10.30
N TYR A 12 7.90 -10.94 -10.25
CA TYR A 12 7.07 -9.80 -9.84
C TYR A 12 7.38 -9.33 -8.42
N LEU A 13 7.61 -10.26 -7.48
CA LEU A 13 7.95 -9.93 -6.10
C LEU A 13 9.32 -9.24 -6.01
N GLU A 14 10.30 -9.73 -6.77
CA GLU A 14 11.64 -9.16 -6.87
C GLU A 14 11.58 -7.72 -7.40
N VAL A 15 10.88 -7.50 -8.52
CA VAL A 15 10.67 -6.17 -9.10
C VAL A 15 9.89 -5.25 -8.18
N ALA A 16 8.88 -5.76 -7.49
CA ALA A 16 8.13 -4.97 -6.53
C ALA A 16 9.05 -4.47 -5.42
N LYS A 17 9.92 -5.31 -4.84
CA LYS A 17 10.78 -4.93 -3.72
C LYS A 17 12.08 -4.20 -4.12
N ALA A 18 12.32 -4.04 -5.42
CA ALA A 18 13.56 -3.47 -5.92
C ALA A 18 13.61 -1.96 -5.69
N LYS A 19 14.81 -1.48 -5.32
CA LYS A 19 15.12 -0.05 -5.30
C LYS A 19 15.26 0.47 -6.72
N LYS A 20 15.11 1.78 -6.90
CA LYS A 20 15.25 2.45 -8.20
C LYS A 20 16.59 2.14 -8.87
N GLU A 21 17.66 2.11 -8.08
CA GLU A 21 19.00 1.85 -8.60
C GLU A 21 19.13 0.42 -9.17
N ASP A 22 18.51 -0.56 -8.50
CA ASP A 22 18.48 -1.95 -8.96
C ASP A 22 17.68 -2.09 -10.25
N LEU A 23 16.49 -1.47 -10.30
CA LEU A 23 15.67 -1.43 -11.52
C LEU A 23 16.42 -0.78 -12.70
N ASN A 24 17.20 0.26 -12.44
CA ASN A 24 18.03 0.91 -13.47
C ASN A 24 19.22 0.04 -13.91
N LYS A 25 19.79 -0.78 -13.02
CA LYS A 25 20.82 -1.77 -13.38
C LYS A 25 20.20 -2.90 -14.20
N TRP A 26 19.01 -3.36 -13.85
CA TRP A 26 18.32 -4.42 -14.60
C TRP A 26 17.83 -3.98 -15.96
N LYS A 27 17.38 -2.73 -16.12
CA LYS A 27 17.12 -2.18 -17.47
C LYS A 27 18.34 -2.21 -18.38
N ARG A 28 19.55 -2.16 -17.80
CA ARG A 28 20.83 -2.27 -18.51
C ARG A 28 21.28 -3.72 -18.70
N GLY A 29 20.69 -4.68 -17.97
CA GLY A 29 21.05 -6.09 -17.99
C GLY A 29 19.94 -6.98 -18.55
N VAL A 30 20.21 -7.68 -19.65
CA VAL A 30 19.19 -8.40 -20.44
C VAL A 30 18.55 -9.61 -19.73
N SER A 31 19.09 -10.06 -18.59
CA SER A 31 18.75 -11.36 -17.96
C SER A 31 17.33 -11.47 -17.37
N ILE A 32 16.77 -10.39 -16.79
CA ILE A 32 15.42 -10.45 -16.19
C ILE A 32 14.35 -10.39 -17.28
N GLU A 33 14.51 -9.52 -18.27
CA GLU A 33 13.53 -9.36 -19.35
C GLU A 33 13.40 -10.64 -20.18
N LEU A 34 14.53 -11.32 -20.46
CA LEU A 34 14.53 -12.63 -21.14
C LEU A 34 13.80 -13.71 -20.34
N ARG A 35 14.01 -13.78 -19.02
CA ARG A 35 13.34 -14.76 -18.15
C ARG A 35 11.85 -14.47 -17.95
N ALA A 36 11.48 -13.18 -17.95
CA ALA A 36 10.11 -12.74 -17.72
C ALA A 36 9.27 -12.71 -19.00
N GLY A 37 9.90 -12.59 -20.16
CA GLY A 37 9.24 -12.29 -21.44
C GLY A 37 8.60 -10.90 -21.46
N GLU A 38 9.05 -9.98 -20.58
CA GLU A 38 8.46 -8.66 -20.38
C GLU A 38 9.55 -7.65 -20.01
N THR A 39 9.37 -6.38 -20.40
CA THR A 39 10.32 -5.32 -20.04
C THR A 39 10.27 -5.01 -18.54
N ILE A 40 11.38 -4.51 -17.97
CA ILE A 40 11.40 -4.03 -16.57
C ILE A 40 10.35 -2.94 -16.35
N GLY A 41 10.10 -2.09 -17.35
CA GLY A 41 9.04 -1.08 -17.28
C GLY A 41 7.64 -1.70 -17.10
N SER A 42 7.30 -2.74 -17.88
CA SER A 42 6.05 -3.49 -17.72
C SER A 42 5.94 -4.16 -16.35
N LEU A 43 7.03 -4.80 -15.91
CA LEU A 43 7.07 -5.48 -14.61
C LEU A 43 6.90 -4.49 -13.45
N ALA A 44 7.53 -3.32 -13.52
CA ALA A 44 7.40 -2.27 -12.51
C ALA A 44 5.98 -1.69 -12.47
N LYS A 45 5.33 -1.51 -13.63
CA LYS A 45 3.92 -1.12 -13.72
C LYS A 45 3.03 -2.15 -13.02
N LYS A 46 3.22 -3.45 -13.31
CA LYS A 46 2.48 -4.54 -12.65
C LYS A 46 2.72 -4.59 -11.15
N ALA A 47 3.95 -4.34 -10.69
CA ALA A 47 4.26 -4.29 -9.26
C ALA A 47 3.43 -3.22 -8.53
N TYR A 48 3.27 -2.05 -9.16
CA TYR A 48 2.37 -1.01 -8.68
C TYR A 48 0.90 -1.48 -8.67
N GLU A 49 0.39 -2.06 -9.77
CA GLU A 49 -0.99 -2.57 -9.87
C GLU A 49 -1.30 -3.64 -8.80
N PHE A 50 -0.37 -4.57 -8.55
CA PHE A 50 -0.53 -5.58 -7.52
C PHE A 50 -0.63 -4.97 -6.12
N ARG A 51 0.12 -3.90 -5.82
CA ARG A 51 0.01 -3.21 -4.55
C ARG A 51 -1.32 -2.49 -4.39
N VAL A 52 -1.85 -1.88 -5.45
CA VAL A 52 -3.19 -1.26 -5.43
C VAL A 52 -4.26 -2.32 -5.17
N ARG A 53 -4.19 -3.49 -5.83
CA ARG A 53 -5.10 -4.60 -5.56
C ARG A 53 -4.98 -5.13 -4.13
N LEU A 54 -3.77 -5.19 -3.59
CA LEU A 54 -3.53 -5.57 -2.20
C LEU A 54 -4.15 -4.55 -1.23
N ALA A 55 -3.97 -3.25 -1.47
CA ALA A 55 -4.61 -2.18 -0.70
C ALA A 55 -6.15 -2.32 -0.71
N ALA A 56 -6.74 -2.54 -1.89
CA ALA A 56 -8.17 -2.74 -2.03
C ALA A 56 -8.67 -3.99 -1.29
N SER A 57 -7.89 -5.07 -1.26
CA SER A 57 -8.24 -6.28 -0.50
C SER A 57 -8.25 -6.02 1.02
N PHE A 58 -7.28 -5.27 1.54
CA PHE A 58 -7.28 -4.86 2.94
C PHE A 58 -8.45 -3.95 3.29
N LEU A 59 -8.81 -3.01 2.42
CA LEU A 59 -9.97 -2.15 2.63
C LEU A 59 -11.27 -2.97 2.63
N LYS A 60 -11.41 -3.94 1.71
CA LYS A 60 -12.55 -4.87 1.68
C LYS A 60 -12.64 -5.69 2.97
N ASP A 61 -11.51 -6.17 3.48
CA ASP A 61 -11.44 -6.91 4.74
C ASP A 61 -11.82 -6.03 5.94
N ALA A 62 -11.32 -4.80 6.00
CA ALA A 62 -11.66 -3.84 7.04
C ALA A 62 -13.16 -3.52 7.05
N ARG A 63 -13.75 -3.25 5.87
CA ARG A 63 -15.19 -3.03 5.70
C ARG A 63 -16.01 -4.24 6.16
N ARG A 64 -15.59 -5.44 5.75
CA ARG A 64 -16.27 -6.69 6.13
C ARG A 64 -16.24 -6.92 7.64
N GLU A 65 -15.10 -6.69 8.28
CA GLU A 65 -14.98 -6.86 9.74
C GLU A 65 -15.81 -5.82 10.49
N ALA A 66 -15.82 -4.57 10.02
CA ALA A 66 -16.62 -3.50 10.60
C ALA A 66 -18.13 -3.74 10.50
N SER A 67 -18.58 -4.49 9.47
CA SER A 67 -20.01 -4.78 9.24
C SER A 67 -20.52 -6.03 9.97
N ARG A 68 -19.70 -6.71 10.77
CA ARG A 68 -20.14 -7.91 11.52
C ARG A 68 -21.07 -7.52 12.66
N ALA A 69 -21.92 -8.45 13.09
CA ALA A 69 -22.78 -8.26 14.27
C ALA A 69 -21.97 -7.96 15.56
N LYS A 70 -20.75 -8.51 15.64
CA LYS A 70 -19.76 -8.21 16.69
C LYS A 70 -18.42 -7.89 16.02
N PRO A 71 -18.15 -6.62 15.66
CA PRO A 71 -16.90 -6.23 15.02
C PRO A 71 -15.71 -6.40 15.95
N CYS A 72 -14.56 -6.81 15.40
CA CYS A 72 -13.26 -6.65 16.05
C CYS A 72 -12.57 -5.38 15.54
N TYR A 73 -12.69 -4.29 16.29
CA TYR A 73 -12.20 -2.97 15.93
C TYR A 73 -10.67 -2.91 15.81
N ARG A 74 -9.92 -3.68 16.62
CA ARG A 74 -8.47 -3.80 16.45
C ARG A 74 -8.11 -4.35 15.05
N ILE A 75 -8.84 -5.35 14.55
CA ILE A 75 -8.65 -5.88 13.18
C ILE A 75 -9.04 -4.82 12.14
N VAL A 76 -10.14 -4.08 12.34
CA VAL A 76 -10.54 -2.99 11.42
C VAL A 76 -9.43 -1.94 11.30
N ILE A 77 -8.83 -1.51 12.42
CA ILE A 77 -7.70 -0.57 12.42
C ILE A 77 -6.53 -1.14 11.65
N GLY A 78 -6.11 -2.37 11.96
CA GLY A 78 -4.97 -3.00 11.29
C GLY A 78 -5.18 -3.12 9.78
N ARG A 79 -6.35 -3.61 9.35
CA ARG A 79 -6.68 -3.76 7.93
C ARG A 79 -6.83 -2.41 7.22
N GLY A 80 -7.48 -1.43 7.84
CA GLY A 80 -7.60 -0.08 7.28
C GLY A 80 -6.24 0.61 7.12
N TYR A 81 -5.36 0.50 8.12
CA TYR A 81 -3.99 1.02 8.03
C TYR A 81 -3.18 0.33 6.91
N TYR A 82 -3.25 -1.00 6.78
CA TYR A 82 -2.54 -1.69 5.69
C TYR A 82 -3.09 -1.32 4.31
N ALA A 83 -4.40 -1.02 4.19
CA ALA A 83 -4.96 -0.48 2.97
C ALA A 83 -4.31 0.88 2.62
N MET A 84 -4.27 1.82 3.56
CA MET A 84 -3.59 3.11 3.39
C MET A 84 -2.11 2.92 3.01
N TYR A 85 -1.40 2.07 3.75
CA TYR A 85 0.02 1.82 3.56
C TYR A 85 0.34 1.31 2.15
N HIS A 86 -0.39 0.30 1.67
CA HIS A 86 -0.15 -0.23 0.34
C HIS A 86 -0.58 0.72 -0.78
N ALA A 87 -1.63 1.53 -0.57
CA ALA A 87 -2.03 2.55 -1.54
C ALA A 87 -0.96 3.65 -1.68
N VAL A 88 -0.50 4.22 -0.56
CA VAL A 88 0.56 5.23 -0.55
C VAL A 88 1.86 4.65 -1.10
N ARG A 89 2.29 3.47 -0.65
CA ARG A 89 3.51 2.83 -1.15
C ARG A 89 3.45 2.57 -2.65
N ALA A 90 2.28 2.21 -3.19
CA ALA A 90 2.09 2.05 -4.63
C ALA A 90 2.36 3.37 -5.37
N LEU A 91 1.69 4.46 -4.94
CA LEU A 91 1.88 5.79 -5.53
C LEU A 91 3.34 6.26 -5.44
N VAL A 92 3.97 6.12 -4.28
CA VAL A 92 5.37 6.51 -4.04
C VAL A 92 6.31 5.66 -4.90
N TYR A 93 6.09 4.34 -5.00
CA TYR A 93 6.86 3.46 -5.86
C TYR A 93 6.79 3.91 -7.32
N LEU A 94 5.59 4.22 -7.80
CA LEU A 94 5.38 4.65 -9.18
C LEU A 94 6.07 6.00 -9.46
N ARG A 95 5.97 6.97 -8.55
CA ARG A 95 6.54 8.32 -8.73
C ARG A 95 8.05 8.33 -8.56
N HIS A 96 8.59 7.58 -7.61
CA HIS A 96 10.03 7.46 -7.39
C HIS A 96 10.70 6.60 -8.47
N GLY A 97 10.02 5.54 -8.91
CA GLY A 97 10.53 4.53 -9.84
C GLY A 97 11.21 3.35 -9.14
N GLY A 98 10.83 3.04 -7.90
CA GLY A 98 11.44 2.02 -7.04
C GLY A 98 10.87 2.04 -5.61
N ASP A 99 11.17 1.03 -4.82
CA ASP A 99 10.62 0.80 -3.47
C ASP A 99 11.47 1.39 -2.34
N ASP A 100 12.21 2.45 -2.63
CA ASP A 100 13.21 3.08 -1.77
C ASP A 100 12.62 3.70 -0.48
N HIS A 101 11.30 3.90 -0.44
CA HIS A 101 10.58 4.56 0.64
C HIS A 101 9.47 3.67 1.22
N GLU A 102 9.68 2.36 1.21
CA GLU A 102 8.80 1.32 1.74
C GLU A 102 8.47 1.41 3.24
N SER A 103 9.27 2.12 4.03
CA SER A 103 9.19 2.10 5.48
C SER A 103 7.91 2.77 5.95
N HIS A 104 7.21 2.09 6.86
CA HIS A 104 5.97 2.57 7.46
C HIS A 104 6.09 3.95 8.14
N SER A 105 7.30 4.41 8.50
CA SER A 105 7.49 5.72 9.15
C SER A 105 7.77 6.85 8.16
N THR A 106 8.17 6.55 6.93
CA THR A 106 8.63 7.54 5.95
C THR A 106 7.84 7.54 4.66
N VAL A 107 7.13 6.45 4.32
CA VAL A 107 6.45 6.32 3.02
C VAL A 107 5.50 7.49 2.71
N ALA A 108 4.69 7.92 3.68
CA ALA A 108 3.75 9.03 3.48
C ALA A 108 4.46 10.38 3.26
N ARG A 109 5.64 10.57 3.84
CA ARG A 109 6.45 11.79 3.65
C ARG A 109 7.04 11.89 2.25
N ASN A 110 6.96 10.82 1.46
CA ASN A 110 7.41 10.76 0.07
C ASN A 110 6.24 10.83 -0.92
N LEU A 111 5.03 11.17 -0.46
CA LEU A 111 3.95 11.56 -1.36
C LEU A 111 4.42 12.73 -2.26
N PRO A 112 4.00 12.76 -3.54
CA PRO A 112 4.36 13.83 -4.47
C PRO A 112 4.02 15.21 -3.91
N ASP A 113 4.86 16.21 -4.19
CA ASP A 113 4.64 17.58 -3.69
C ASP A 113 3.34 18.21 -4.18
N ASP A 114 2.87 17.76 -5.36
CA ASP A 114 1.61 18.16 -5.98
C ASP A 114 0.42 17.25 -5.62
N PHE A 115 0.55 16.40 -4.59
CA PHE A 115 -0.53 15.57 -4.10
C PHE A 115 -1.57 16.42 -3.31
N PRO A 116 -2.88 16.27 -3.57
CA PRO A 116 -3.93 17.02 -2.87
C PRO A 116 -3.82 16.84 -1.36
N ASP A 117 -3.90 17.95 -0.61
CA ASP A 117 -3.87 17.97 0.86
C ASP A 117 -2.74 17.13 1.49
N ARG A 118 -1.58 17.09 0.83
CA ARG A 118 -0.44 16.25 1.21
C ARG A 118 -0.10 16.29 2.69
N ALA A 119 -0.07 17.48 3.29
CA ALA A 119 0.27 17.63 4.71
C ALA A 119 -0.76 16.98 5.63
N ASP A 120 -2.05 17.10 5.30
CA ASP A 120 -3.14 16.46 6.04
C ASP A 120 -3.04 14.93 5.93
N TRP A 121 -2.82 14.40 4.72
CA TRP A 121 -2.66 12.97 4.52
C TRP A 121 -1.45 12.38 5.25
N ILE A 122 -0.32 13.11 5.32
CA ILE A 122 0.83 12.71 6.14
C ILE A 122 0.44 12.58 7.61
N ASN A 123 -0.33 13.54 8.14
CA ASN A 123 -0.78 13.52 9.53
C ASN A 123 -1.79 12.39 9.79
N ARG A 124 -2.81 12.24 8.94
CA ARG A 124 -3.82 11.16 9.05
C ARG A 124 -3.17 9.78 8.97
N PHE A 125 -2.21 9.60 8.06
CA PHE A 125 -1.42 8.36 7.96
C PHE A 125 -0.60 8.10 9.23
N GLY A 126 0.05 9.13 9.77
CA GLY A 126 0.79 9.04 11.03
C GLY A 126 -0.10 8.63 12.21
N ASN A 127 -1.28 9.23 12.32
CA ASN A 127 -2.27 8.88 13.34
C ASN A 127 -2.79 7.45 13.19
N ALA A 128 -3.13 7.02 11.97
CA ALA A 128 -3.56 5.65 11.69
C ALA A 128 -2.49 4.62 12.07
N ARG A 129 -1.20 4.93 11.84
CA ARG A 129 -0.09 4.08 12.31
C ARG A 129 -0.03 4.00 13.83
N LEU A 130 -0.19 5.12 14.53
CA LEU A 130 -0.22 5.14 16.00
C LEU A 130 -1.39 4.31 16.53
N ASP A 131 -2.58 4.48 15.97
CA ASP A 131 -3.76 3.70 16.34
C ASP A 131 -3.55 2.21 16.08
N ARG A 132 -2.95 1.84 14.95
CA ARG A 132 -2.59 0.44 14.65
C ARG A 132 -1.60 -0.12 15.66
N ASN A 133 -0.58 0.65 16.03
CA ASN A 133 0.39 0.20 17.03
C ASN A 133 -0.29 -0.01 18.40
N ARG A 134 -1.16 0.90 18.83
CA ARG A 134 -1.96 0.71 20.05
C ARG A 134 -2.84 -0.53 19.97
N ALA A 135 -3.54 -0.70 18.84
CA ALA A 135 -4.41 -1.84 18.60
C ALA A 135 -3.69 -3.19 18.55
N ASP A 136 -2.42 -3.23 18.15
CA ASP A 136 -1.66 -4.48 18.03
C ASP A 136 -0.82 -4.81 19.28
N TYR A 137 -0.29 -3.80 19.96
CA TYR A 137 0.69 -3.99 21.03
C TYR A 137 0.20 -3.60 22.42
N ASP A 138 -0.75 -2.66 22.54
CA ASP A 138 -1.15 -2.19 23.87
C ASP A 138 -2.14 -3.16 24.52
N PRO A 139 -1.85 -3.63 25.75
CA PRO A 139 -2.77 -4.49 26.49
C PRO A 139 -4.04 -3.74 26.92
N PHE A 140 -4.00 -2.41 26.94
CA PHE A 140 -5.12 -1.55 27.31
C PHE A 140 -5.58 -0.66 26.14
N PRO A 141 -6.85 -0.24 26.10
CA PRO A 141 -7.96 -0.77 26.89
C PRO A 141 -8.24 -2.26 26.57
N LEU A 142 -8.68 -3.01 27.58
CA LEU A 142 -8.98 -4.45 27.46
C LEU A 142 -10.16 -4.72 26.53
N ARG A 143 -11.13 -3.81 26.50
CA ARG A 143 -12.33 -3.94 25.67
C ARG A 143 -12.04 -3.45 24.26
N ASP A 144 -12.17 -4.34 23.29
CA ASP A 144 -12.03 -4.00 21.87
C ASP A 144 -12.99 -2.87 21.43
N ALA A 145 -14.19 -2.79 22.01
CA ALA A 145 -15.15 -1.71 21.78
C ALA A 145 -14.59 -0.30 22.01
N SER A 146 -13.60 -0.14 22.88
CA SER A 146 -12.93 1.15 23.10
C SER A 146 -12.15 1.65 21.88
N TYR A 147 -11.82 0.77 20.93
CA TYR A 147 -11.15 1.10 19.68
C TYR A 147 -12.12 1.52 18.56
N LYS A 148 -13.44 1.49 18.81
CA LYS A 148 -14.46 1.76 17.78
C LYS A 148 -14.25 3.10 17.06
N ALA A 149 -14.03 4.18 17.80
CA ALA A 149 -13.85 5.50 17.20
C ALA A 149 -12.62 5.56 16.28
N ALA A 150 -11.49 4.99 16.73
CA ALA A 150 -10.27 4.90 15.91
C ALA A 150 -10.48 4.00 14.69
N ALA A 151 -11.14 2.86 14.85
CA ALA A 151 -11.45 1.95 13.75
C ALA A 151 -12.30 2.60 12.65
N LEU A 152 -13.37 3.31 13.02
CA LEU A 152 -14.22 3.98 12.05
C LEU A 152 -13.50 5.14 11.35
N ARG A 153 -12.67 5.91 12.08
CA ARG A 153 -11.82 6.95 11.48
C ARG A 153 -10.83 6.35 10.48
N VAL A 154 -10.05 5.35 10.89
CA VAL A 154 -9.05 4.70 10.02
C VAL A 154 -9.72 4.07 8.79
N LEU A 155 -10.90 3.49 8.94
CA LEU A 155 -11.66 2.95 7.81
C LEU A 155 -12.13 4.03 6.84
N SER A 156 -12.61 5.16 7.36
CA SER A 156 -13.00 6.34 6.57
C SER A 156 -11.79 6.90 5.81
N ASP A 157 -10.70 7.16 6.52
CA ASP A 157 -9.44 7.68 5.97
C ASP A 157 -8.88 6.73 4.89
N ALA A 158 -8.94 5.41 5.11
CA ALA A 158 -8.49 4.43 4.13
C ALA A 158 -9.33 4.43 2.85
N SER A 159 -10.65 4.62 2.98
CA SER A 159 -11.55 4.73 1.83
C SER A 159 -11.25 6.00 1.04
N GLU A 160 -11.27 7.14 1.71
CA GLU A 160 -11.06 8.46 1.12
C GLU A 160 -9.67 8.58 0.48
N LEU A 161 -8.62 8.13 1.16
CA LEU A 161 -7.26 8.13 0.61
C LEU A 161 -7.15 7.27 -0.66
N SER A 162 -7.83 6.13 -0.69
CA SER A 162 -7.85 5.28 -1.89
C SER A 162 -8.46 6.03 -3.06
N ASP A 163 -9.59 6.70 -2.84
CA ASP A 163 -10.28 7.48 -3.88
C ASP A 163 -9.42 8.67 -4.36
N VAL A 164 -8.79 9.40 -3.43
CA VAL A 164 -7.89 10.52 -3.75
C VAL A 164 -6.66 10.06 -4.54
N ILE A 165 -6.05 8.92 -4.16
CA ILE A 165 -4.91 8.36 -4.90
C ILE A 165 -5.31 7.97 -6.32
N MET A 166 -6.47 7.33 -6.49
CA MET A 166 -6.96 6.93 -7.81
C MET A 166 -7.25 8.15 -8.69
N ALA A 167 -7.92 9.18 -8.15
CA ALA A 167 -8.18 10.42 -8.86
C ALA A 167 -6.89 11.16 -9.23
N TYR A 168 -5.93 11.25 -8.30
CA TYR A 168 -4.61 11.83 -8.56
C TYR A 168 -3.91 11.10 -9.71
N LEU A 169 -3.88 9.78 -9.70
CA LEU A 169 -3.22 8.98 -10.73
C LEU A 169 -3.88 9.15 -12.10
N GLN A 170 -5.21 9.18 -12.15
CA GLN A 170 -5.97 9.48 -13.37
C GLN A 170 -5.61 10.87 -13.92
N SER A 171 -5.50 11.89 -13.05
CA SER A 171 -5.06 13.24 -13.45
C SER A 171 -3.62 13.29 -14.01
N LYS A 172 -2.80 12.29 -13.68
CA LYS A 172 -1.44 12.12 -14.21
C LYS A 172 -1.38 11.20 -15.44
N GLY A 173 -2.53 10.82 -16.00
CA GLY A 173 -2.62 9.95 -17.17
C GLY A 173 -2.29 8.48 -16.89
N VAL A 174 -2.30 8.05 -15.62
CA VAL A 174 -2.08 6.65 -15.24
C VAL A 174 -3.42 5.92 -15.27
N THR A 175 -3.51 4.90 -16.13
CA THR A 175 -4.66 3.99 -16.20
C THR A 175 -4.37 2.70 -15.44
N ILE A 176 -5.32 2.25 -14.63
CA ILE A 176 -5.24 1.10 -13.71
C ILE A 176 -6.28 0.07 -14.09
#